data_AF-A0A1Q3HTQ2-F1
#
_entry.id   AF-A0A1Q3HTQ2-F1
#
_cell.length_a   1.000
_cell.length_b   1.000
_cell.length_c   1.000
_cell.angle_alpha   90.00
_cell.angle_beta   90.00
_cell.angle_gamma   90.00
#
_symmetry.space_group_name_H-M   'P 1'
#
loop_
_entity.id
_entity.type
_entity.pdbx_description
1 polymer ?
#
loop_
_entity_poly.entity_id
_entity_poly.type
_entity_poly.pdbx_seq_one_letter_code
_entity_poly.pdbx_strand_id
1 'polypeptide(L)'
;MRTLVILLGLATLLAAPSAPGAPGVRRALVIAHNGSDDARLKPLRYADDDGVLWAEMLQRLGVETTLLVDPDESTRQSRRPVLAGARTPTPQEVAREVARLRATHLAEREAGRETDVLVIYVGHGNTDEAGRSYFTLAGGRLDRSSFYAQVVDALAADYVHVIVDACRASGVVGRRGQADAAVLEELQGMLEREQLAARPHVGALFAESDNGETHEWSGIRAGVFSHVARSGLMGGADVNADGMVEYSELGAFITAALKGVESMPSRLTVYTFAPVGAPRRPMVGPAPQGPLLVLPAHLEDTRLSIEDEAGLRLADVRRVDGQSVELHLPERKVYWVRTPTREARVERSQLGERSLRFQPREAPLVVRGPIEEALLQGLFSIPMDRPFYEQYVTSEGLVPVDFSGWRAPRPMHREPGGWEWGVGVYRAPLEQSLLATGPSVAWRSATLGSGYYGLRSAYALTPFARSDVRLHRLTVQALGGLVQEMGPVSGFMEAAAGWALVGLTYPEGTQGDPKVFAGHLALGFRLPTAVGALRLRGMVGSDYITVDDQGRWDLSYGIELTLQR
;
A
#
# COMPACT_ATOMS: atom_id res chain seq x y z
N MET A 1 21.45 49.36 31.51
CA MET A 1 21.19 48.49 30.33
C MET A 1 22.01 47.20 30.29
N ARG A 2 22.76 46.81 31.33
CA ARG A 2 23.54 45.54 31.35
C ARG A 2 22.89 44.40 32.16
N THR A 3 21.92 44.70 33.02
CA THR A 3 21.27 43.72 33.90
C THR A 3 20.07 43.02 33.27
N LEU A 4 19.45 43.62 32.25
CA LEU A 4 18.25 43.07 31.59
C LEU A 4 18.56 41.97 30.55
N VAL A 5 19.80 41.93 30.04
CA VAL A 5 20.23 40.93 29.04
C VAL A 5 20.54 39.57 29.69
N ILE A 6 20.91 39.56 30.98
CA ILE A 6 21.23 38.32 31.70
C ILE A 6 19.96 37.55 32.11
N LEU A 7 18.85 38.27 32.39
CA LEU A 7 17.56 37.64 32.73
C LEU A 7 16.84 37.04 31.51
N LEU A 8 17.00 37.61 30.32
CA LEU A 8 16.44 37.02 29.09
C LEU A 8 17.21 35.79 28.61
N GLY A 9 18.52 35.73 28.87
CA GLY A 9 19.35 34.55 28.54
C GLY A 9 19.14 33.35 29.47
N LEU A 10 18.71 33.59 30.72
CA LEU A 10 18.43 32.52 31.69
C LEU A 10 17.02 31.91 31.50
N ALA A 11 16.06 32.67 30.99
CA ALA A 11 14.72 32.17 30.68
C ALA A 11 14.69 31.27 29.42
N THR A 12 15.63 31.46 28.49
CA THR A 12 15.77 30.60 27.29
C THR A 12 16.48 29.27 27.55
N LEU A 13 17.10 29.06 28.72
CA LEU A 13 17.74 27.78 29.08
C LEU A 13 16.80 26.80 29.82
N LEU A 14 15.59 27.22 30.18
CA LEU A 14 14.59 26.38 30.87
C LEU A 14 13.49 25.83 29.94
N ALA A 15 13.58 26.13 28.65
CA ALA A 15 12.74 25.54 27.59
C ALA A 15 13.62 24.76 26.61
N ALA A 16 14.49 23.88 27.11
CA ALA A 16 14.97 22.79 26.29
C ALA A 16 13.75 21.92 25.96
N PRO A 17 13.40 21.66 24.69
CA PRO A 17 12.44 20.62 24.39
C PRO A 17 12.93 19.35 25.06
N SER A 18 12.06 18.69 25.83
CA SER A 18 12.31 17.33 26.31
C SER A 18 12.89 16.56 25.14
N ALA A 19 14.13 16.09 25.27
CA ALA A 19 14.66 15.17 24.29
C ALA A 19 13.61 14.06 24.12
N PRO A 20 13.24 13.67 22.88
CA PRO A 20 12.34 12.54 22.69
C PRO A 20 12.88 11.41 23.57
N GLY A 21 12.03 10.89 24.47
CA GLY A 21 12.41 9.82 25.37
C GLY A 21 13.10 8.73 24.56
N ALA A 22 14.18 8.16 25.09
CA ALA A 22 14.88 7.06 24.42
C ALA A 22 13.83 6.06 23.90
N PRO A 23 13.92 5.62 22.63
CA PRO A 23 12.89 4.78 22.04
C PRO A 23 12.59 3.60 22.96
N GLY A 24 11.29 3.36 23.21
CA GLY A 24 10.83 2.28 24.07
C GLY A 24 11.42 0.94 23.64
N VAL A 25 11.71 0.08 24.61
CA VAL A 25 12.32 -1.22 24.36
C VAL A 25 11.22 -2.22 24.02
N ARG A 26 11.21 -2.68 22.77
CA ARG A 26 10.20 -3.64 22.28
C ARG A 26 10.75 -5.05 22.22
N ARG A 27 10.03 -5.98 22.85
CA ARG A 27 10.35 -7.41 22.87
C ARG A 27 9.19 -8.23 22.35
N ALA A 28 9.44 -9.48 22.00
CA ALA A 28 8.41 -10.42 21.62
C ALA A 28 8.64 -11.82 22.20
N LEU A 29 7.53 -12.47 22.57
CA LEU A 29 7.44 -13.88 22.89
C LEU A 29 6.53 -14.54 21.84
N VAL A 30 7.13 -15.31 20.93
CA VAL A 30 6.41 -16.06 19.91
C VAL A 30 6.29 -17.51 20.37
N ILE A 31 5.06 -18.01 20.48
CA ILE A 31 4.74 -19.37 20.90
C ILE A 31 4.00 -20.05 19.75
N ALA A 32 4.61 -21.09 19.18
CA ALA A 32 4.08 -21.80 18.02
C ALA A 32 4.07 -23.30 18.25
N HIS A 33 2.90 -23.94 18.14
CA HIS A 33 2.75 -25.36 18.40
C HIS A 33 1.79 -26.06 17.44
N ASN A 34 2.31 -27.04 16.69
CA ASN A 34 1.52 -27.85 15.76
C ASN A 34 0.60 -28.85 16.47
N GLY A 35 0.98 -29.30 17.68
CA GLY A 35 0.32 -30.39 18.38
C GLY A 35 -0.97 -30.00 19.07
N SER A 36 -1.76 -31.01 19.38
CA SER A 36 -2.92 -30.94 20.27
C SER A 36 -2.83 -32.05 21.29
N ASP A 37 -3.36 -31.79 22.48
CA ASP A 37 -3.56 -32.80 23.51
C ASP A 37 -4.87 -33.59 23.32
N ASP A 38 -5.74 -33.13 22.42
CA ASP A 38 -6.91 -33.87 21.95
C ASP A 38 -6.55 -34.77 20.76
N ALA A 39 -6.54 -36.08 20.99
CA ALA A 39 -6.21 -37.08 19.97
C ALA A 39 -7.14 -37.09 18.75
N ARG A 40 -8.30 -36.43 18.82
CA ARG A 40 -9.23 -36.28 17.69
C ARG A 40 -8.79 -35.19 16.73
N LEU A 41 -8.00 -34.23 17.19
CA LEU A 41 -7.46 -33.14 16.37
C LEU A 41 -6.16 -33.60 15.72
N LYS A 42 -6.09 -33.46 14.40
CA LYS A 42 -4.84 -33.68 13.67
C LYS A 42 -3.85 -32.55 14.02
N PRO A 43 -2.55 -32.84 14.10
CA PRO A 43 -1.55 -31.78 14.18
C PRO A 43 -1.70 -30.80 13.02
N LEU A 44 -1.53 -29.52 13.33
CA LEU A 44 -1.39 -28.46 12.33
C LEU A 44 -0.13 -28.69 11.50
N ARG A 45 -0.13 -28.18 10.28
CA ARG A 45 0.96 -28.39 9.32
C ARG A 45 1.97 -27.25 9.30
N TYR A 46 1.56 -26.04 9.64
CA TYR A 46 2.32 -24.82 9.39
C TYR A 46 2.39 -23.89 10.60
N ALA A 47 1.87 -24.24 11.78
CA ALA A 47 1.94 -23.33 12.93
C ALA A 47 3.40 -23.07 13.36
N ASP A 48 4.29 -24.04 13.22
CA ASP A 48 5.73 -23.89 13.43
C ASP A 48 6.42 -23.04 12.35
N ASP A 49 6.13 -23.26 11.06
CA ASP A 49 6.57 -22.38 9.96
C ASP A 49 6.14 -20.93 10.20
N ASP A 50 4.89 -20.76 10.65
CA ASP A 50 4.27 -19.47 10.88
C ASP A 50 4.89 -18.75 12.09
N GLY A 51 5.20 -19.48 13.16
CA GLY A 51 5.98 -18.99 14.29
C GLY A 51 7.38 -18.50 13.89
N VAL A 52 8.05 -19.24 13.00
CA VAL A 52 9.35 -18.83 12.42
C VAL A 52 9.19 -17.53 11.62
N LEU A 53 8.16 -17.43 10.78
CA LEU A 53 7.88 -16.21 10.00
C LEU A 53 7.56 -15.00 10.87
N TRP A 54 6.79 -15.18 11.96
CA TRP A 54 6.55 -14.14 12.96
C TRP A 54 7.87 -13.67 13.58
N ALA A 55 8.73 -14.60 13.98
CA ALA A 55 9.98 -14.25 14.63
C ALA A 55 10.96 -13.53 13.69
N GLU A 56 11.09 -13.95 12.43
CA GLU A 56 11.91 -13.26 11.43
C GLU A 56 11.40 -11.84 11.13
N MET A 57 10.08 -11.69 10.99
CA MET A 57 9.44 -10.40 10.74
C MET A 57 9.66 -9.44 11.92
N LEU A 58 9.42 -9.90 13.15
CA LEU A 58 9.59 -9.08 14.35
C LEU A 58 11.05 -8.65 14.55
N GLN A 59 12.01 -9.56 14.33
CA GLN A 59 13.43 -9.22 14.33
C GLN A 59 13.77 -8.18 13.25
N ARG A 60 13.21 -8.31 12.04
CA ARG A 60 13.36 -7.32 10.97
C ARG A 60 12.83 -5.94 11.38
N LEU A 61 11.75 -5.88 12.16
CA LEU A 61 11.18 -4.64 12.69
C LEU A 61 11.91 -4.13 13.96
N GLY A 62 13.04 -4.72 14.34
CA GLY A 62 13.85 -4.28 15.47
C GLY A 62 13.35 -4.76 16.84
N VAL A 63 12.49 -5.77 16.88
CA VAL A 63 11.95 -6.34 18.11
C VAL A 63 12.85 -7.47 18.63
N GLU A 64 13.30 -7.37 19.89
CA GLU A 64 14.05 -8.46 20.54
C GLU A 64 13.12 -9.67 20.73
N THR A 65 13.30 -10.70 19.91
CA THR A 65 12.31 -11.78 19.79
C THR A 65 12.81 -13.09 20.36
N THR A 66 12.01 -13.70 21.23
CA THR A 66 12.16 -15.07 21.73
C THR A 66 11.18 -15.98 21.00
N LEU A 67 11.68 -17.06 20.41
CA LEU A 67 10.87 -18.05 19.69
C LEU A 67 10.80 -19.36 20.48
N LEU A 68 9.58 -19.75 20.87
CA LEU A 68 9.24 -21.05 21.42
C LEU A 68 8.47 -21.84 20.38
N VAL A 69 9.12 -22.83 19.77
CA VAL A 69 8.57 -23.67 18.71
C VAL A 69 9.19 -25.06 18.76
N ASP A 70 8.42 -26.07 18.35
CA ASP A 70 8.90 -27.42 18.09
C ASP A 70 8.89 -27.65 16.57
N PRO A 71 9.99 -27.31 15.86
CA PRO A 71 9.99 -27.27 14.41
C PRO A 71 10.01 -28.68 13.84
N ASP A 72 9.11 -28.97 12.92
CA ASP A 72 9.07 -30.24 12.23
C ASP A 72 10.28 -30.42 11.29
N GLU A 73 10.37 -31.57 10.62
CA GLU A 73 11.49 -31.84 9.72
C GLU A 73 11.57 -30.85 8.54
N SER A 74 10.42 -30.44 7.99
CA SER A 74 10.38 -29.50 6.87
C SER A 74 10.79 -28.09 7.29
N THR A 75 10.32 -27.63 8.46
CA THR A 75 10.70 -26.36 9.07
C THR A 75 12.19 -26.34 9.39
N ARG A 76 12.76 -27.43 9.93
CA ARG A 76 14.20 -27.52 10.20
C ARG A 76 15.06 -27.45 8.93
N GLN A 77 14.59 -28.02 7.83
CA GLN A 77 15.29 -28.00 6.54
C GLN A 77 15.41 -26.60 5.93
N SER A 78 14.53 -25.65 6.31
CA SER A 78 14.63 -24.25 5.89
C SER A 78 15.91 -23.56 6.38
N ARG A 79 16.56 -24.09 7.44
CA ARG A 79 17.80 -23.58 8.05
C ARG A 79 17.75 -22.07 8.35
N ARG A 80 16.58 -21.55 8.72
CA ARG A 80 16.43 -20.13 9.09
C ARG A 80 17.27 -19.81 10.33
N PRO A 81 17.98 -18.66 10.37
CA PRO A 81 18.79 -18.27 11.53
C PRO A 81 18.01 -18.21 12.84
N VAL A 82 16.73 -17.82 12.80
CA VAL A 82 15.88 -17.69 14.00
C VAL A 82 15.61 -19.03 14.71
N LEU A 83 15.81 -20.16 14.02
CA LEU A 83 15.72 -21.49 14.62
C LEU A 83 16.91 -21.79 15.54
N ALA A 84 18.02 -21.04 15.44
CA ALA A 84 19.15 -21.16 16.34
C ALA A 84 18.74 -20.69 17.74
N GLY A 85 18.51 -21.64 18.65
CA GLY A 85 18.03 -21.37 20.01
C GLY A 85 16.51 -21.46 20.19
N ALA A 86 15.77 -21.90 19.16
CA ALA A 86 14.38 -22.28 19.30
C ALA A 86 14.24 -23.39 20.35
N ARG A 87 13.22 -23.27 21.21
CA ARG A 87 12.93 -24.23 22.29
C ARG A 87 11.47 -24.67 22.23
N THR A 88 11.22 -25.93 22.54
CA THR A 88 9.88 -26.50 22.55
C THR A 88 8.94 -25.70 23.46
N PRO A 89 7.72 -25.35 23.01
CA PRO A 89 6.77 -24.50 23.75
C PRO A 89 6.06 -25.30 24.86
N THR A 90 6.80 -25.67 25.90
CA THR A 90 6.24 -26.32 27.10
C THR A 90 5.79 -25.27 28.11
N PRO A 91 4.84 -25.57 29.02
CA PRO A 91 4.47 -24.64 30.09
C PRO A 91 5.66 -24.15 30.93
N GLN A 92 6.64 -25.04 31.16
CA GLN A 92 7.85 -24.74 31.91
C GLN A 92 8.75 -23.74 31.17
N GLU A 93 8.91 -23.92 29.86
CA GLU A 93 9.74 -23.03 29.04
C GLU A 93 9.06 -21.67 28.84
N VAL A 94 7.72 -21.64 28.67
CA VAL A 94 6.94 -20.39 28.65
C VAL A 94 7.14 -19.63 29.96
N ALA A 95 6.97 -20.29 31.12
CA ALA A 95 7.17 -19.65 32.42
C ALA A 95 8.61 -19.15 32.61
N ARG A 96 9.61 -19.90 32.15
CA ARG A 96 11.02 -19.52 32.19
C ARG A 96 11.29 -18.25 31.38
N GLU A 97 10.78 -18.18 30.15
CA GLU A 97 10.98 -17.02 29.29
C GLU A 97 10.19 -15.80 29.75
N VAL A 98 8.98 -15.98 30.27
CA VAL A 98 8.24 -14.89 30.92
C VAL A 98 9.02 -14.34 32.12
N ALA A 99 9.58 -15.20 32.97
CA ALA A 99 10.40 -14.76 34.10
C ALA A 99 11.67 -14.01 33.65
N ARG A 100 12.32 -14.48 32.57
CA ARG A 100 13.48 -13.80 31.98
C ARG A 100 13.11 -12.41 31.44
N LEU A 101 12.04 -12.32 30.66
CA LEU A 101 11.55 -11.06 30.10
C LEU A 101 11.09 -10.10 31.19
N ARG A 102 10.41 -10.59 32.23
CA ARG A 102 10.05 -9.79 33.40
C ARG A 102 11.28 -9.15 34.05
N ALA A 103 12.34 -9.93 34.27
CA ALA A 103 13.56 -9.42 34.89
C ALA A 103 14.19 -8.30 34.04
N THR A 104 14.17 -8.44 32.71
CA THR A 104 14.67 -7.37 31.82
C THR A 104 13.75 -6.15 31.85
N HIS A 105 12.43 -6.29 31.79
CA HIS A 105 11.50 -5.16 31.86
C HIS A 105 11.63 -4.35 33.15
N LEU A 106 11.77 -5.04 34.29
CA LEU A 106 12.01 -4.36 35.57
C LEU A 106 13.30 -3.53 35.53
N ALA A 107 14.38 -4.06 34.95
CA ALA A 107 15.64 -3.33 34.79
C ALA A 107 15.53 -2.15 33.80
N GLU A 108 14.78 -2.29 32.69
CA GLU A 108 14.51 -1.19 31.76
C GLU A 108 13.73 -0.05 32.44
N ARG A 109 12.71 -0.43 33.23
CA ARG A 109 11.87 0.51 33.97
C ARG A 109 12.66 1.26 35.04
N GLU A 110 13.54 0.57 35.77
CA GLU A 110 14.49 1.21 36.69
C GLU A 110 15.42 2.21 35.97
N ALA A 111 15.73 1.94 34.70
CA ALA A 111 16.49 2.84 33.85
C ALA A 111 15.64 3.91 33.13
N GLY A 112 14.35 4.03 33.48
CA GLY A 112 13.44 5.03 32.93
C GLY A 112 13.04 4.81 31.47
N ARG A 113 13.20 3.59 30.95
CA ARG A 113 12.78 3.22 29.59
C ARG A 113 11.45 2.47 29.64
N GLU A 114 10.53 2.90 28.78
CA GLU A 114 9.24 2.25 28.57
C GLU A 114 9.42 0.93 27.82
N THR A 115 8.59 -0.06 28.12
CA THR A 115 8.69 -1.42 27.60
C THR A 115 7.40 -1.91 26.96
N ASP A 116 7.52 -2.48 25.76
CA ASP A 116 6.43 -3.10 25.02
C ASP A 116 6.74 -4.58 24.78
N VAL A 117 5.75 -5.45 24.96
CA VAL A 117 5.90 -6.86 24.66
C VAL A 117 4.81 -7.33 23.72
N LEU A 118 5.20 -7.93 22.61
CA LEU A 118 4.29 -8.67 21.74
C LEU A 118 4.26 -10.14 22.17
N VAL A 119 3.09 -10.64 22.54
CA VAL A 119 2.84 -12.06 22.79
C VAL A 119 2.10 -12.61 21.58
N ILE A 120 2.78 -13.43 20.79
CA ILE A 120 2.22 -14.06 19.60
C ILE A 120 1.97 -15.53 19.92
N TYR A 121 0.75 -16.01 19.70
CA TYR A 121 0.42 -17.42 19.78
C TYR A 121 -0.12 -17.93 18.45
N VAL A 122 0.45 -19.03 17.96
CA VAL A 122 -0.01 -19.76 16.77
C VAL A 122 -0.16 -21.23 17.12
N GLY A 123 -1.36 -21.79 16.99
CA GLY A 123 -1.59 -23.19 17.35
C GLY A 123 -3.05 -23.56 17.50
N HIS A 124 -3.30 -24.70 18.13
CA HIS A 124 -4.66 -25.14 18.44
C HIS A 124 -5.21 -24.40 19.66
N GLY A 125 -6.45 -23.94 19.56
CA GLY A 125 -7.27 -23.60 20.73
C GLY A 125 -8.44 -24.57 20.84
N ASN A 126 -8.70 -25.05 22.05
CA ASN A 126 -9.71 -26.07 22.32
C ASN A 126 -10.46 -25.77 23.62
N THR A 127 -11.47 -26.57 23.97
CA THR A 127 -12.18 -26.49 25.24
C THR A 127 -12.08 -27.79 26.00
N ASP A 128 -11.91 -27.71 27.32
CA ASP A 128 -11.96 -28.88 28.18
C ASP A 128 -13.40 -29.37 28.44
N GLU A 129 -13.54 -30.46 29.20
CA GLU A 129 -14.84 -31.05 29.56
C GLU A 129 -15.75 -30.08 30.33
N ALA A 130 -15.19 -29.07 31.00
CA ALA A 130 -15.92 -28.03 31.71
C ALA A 130 -16.29 -26.83 30.80
N GLY A 131 -15.96 -26.92 29.50
CA GLY A 131 -16.18 -25.87 28.52
C GLY A 131 -15.25 -24.67 28.68
N ARG A 132 -14.10 -24.82 29.34
CA ARG A 132 -13.09 -23.76 29.45
C ARG A 132 -12.16 -23.82 28.26
N SER A 133 -12.02 -22.69 27.57
CA SER A 133 -11.09 -22.58 26.44
C SER A 133 -9.64 -22.52 26.91
N TYR A 134 -8.75 -23.11 26.12
CA TYR A 134 -7.32 -23.13 26.35
C TYR A 134 -6.55 -23.21 25.04
N PHE A 135 -5.29 -22.78 25.08
CA PHE A 135 -4.30 -22.99 24.03
C PHE A 135 -3.48 -24.25 24.30
N THR A 136 -3.17 -25.00 23.26
CA THR A 136 -2.32 -26.20 23.39
C THR A 136 -0.85 -25.81 23.48
N LEU A 137 -0.11 -26.54 24.32
CA LEU A 137 1.34 -26.45 24.46
C LEU A 137 1.92 -27.86 24.40
N ALA A 138 3.22 -27.96 24.12
CA ALA A 138 3.90 -29.24 24.19
C ALA A 138 3.85 -29.77 25.64
N GLY A 139 3.11 -30.86 25.86
CA GLY A 139 2.94 -31.47 27.18
C GLY A 139 2.11 -30.64 28.17
N GLY A 140 1.26 -29.71 27.70
CA GLY A 140 0.41 -28.94 28.59
C GLY A 140 -0.60 -28.04 27.89
N ARG A 141 -1.20 -27.13 28.67
CA ARG A 141 -2.24 -26.20 28.22
C ARG A 141 -1.97 -24.82 28.80
N LEU A 142 -2.48 -23.80 28.14
CA LEU A 142 -2.54 -22.43 28.62
C LEU A 142 -3.99 -21.96 28.55
N ASP A 143 -4.72 -22.17 29.64
CA ASP A 143 -6.10 -21.68 29.77
C ASP A 143 -6.13 -20.16 29.97
N ARG A 144 -7.33 -19.57 29.93
CA ARG A 144 -7.51 -18.13 30.18
C ARG A 144 -6.82 -17.62 31.44
N SER A 145 -6.99 -18.32 32.56
CA SER A 145 -6.49 -17.85 33.85
C SER A 145 -4.97 -17.87 33.91
N SER A 146 -4.36 -18.93 33.37
CA SER A 146 -2.92 -19.10 33.27
C SER A 146 -2.31 -18.19 32.19
N PHE A 147 -2.97 -17.98 31.06
CA PHE A 147 -2.55 -17.02 30.04
C PHE A 147 -2.41 -15.62 30.64
N TYR A 148 -3.45 -15.12 31.30
CA TYR A 148 -3.40 -13.79 31.89
C TYR A 148 -2.45 -13.72 33.09
N ALA A 149 -2.58 -14.62 34.07
CA ALA A 149 -1.81 -14.52 35.32
C ALA A 149 -0.33 -14.89 35.16
N GLN A 150 -0.01 -15.87 34.30
CA GLN A 150 1.34 -16.43 34.18
C GLN A 150 2.09 -15.94 32.94
N VAL A 151 1.41 -15.33 31.97
CA VAL A 151 2.05 -14.72 30.80
C VAL A 151 1.83 -13.20 30.81
N VAL A 152 0.61 -12.72 30.57
CA VAL A 152 0.35 -11.28 30.35
C VAL A 152 0.74 -10.43 31.57
N ASP A 153 0.17 -10.72 32.73
CA ASP A 153 0.40 -9.95 33.97
C ASP A 153 1.82 -10.18 34.50
N ALA A 154 2.37 -11.38 34.29
CA ALA A 154 3.68 -11.76 34.77
C ALA A 154 4.84 -11.10 34.00
N LEU A 155 4.62 -10.66 32.75
CA LEU A 155 5.63 -9.95 31.95
C LEU A 155 6.03 -8.60 32.56
N ALA A 156 5.14 -7.95 33.31
CA ALA A 156 5.36 -6.65 33.96
C ALA A 156 5.89 -5.54 33.01
N ALA A 157 5.48 -5.57 31.74
CA ALA A 157 5.79 -4.53 30.76
C ALA A 157 4.82 -3.35 30.90
N ASP A 158 5.21 -2.18 30.37
CA ASP A 158 4.34 -0.99 30.37
C ASP A 158 3.16 -1.17 29.40
N TYR A 159 3.36 -1.88 28.30
CA TYR A 159 2.31 -2.33 27.39
C TYR A 159 2.51 -3.78 26.93
N VAL A 160 1.40 -4.52 26.80
CA VAL A 160 1.41 -5.89 26.26
C VAL A 160 0.44 -5.97 25.08
N HIS A 161 0.95 -6.43 23.94
CA HIS A 161 0.20 -6.62 22.70
C HIS A 161 0.03 -8.11 22.44
N VAL A 162 -1.19 -8.61 22.49
CA VAL A 162 -1.50 -10.02 22.28
C VAL A 162 -1.98 -10.22 20.84
N ILE A 163 -1.34 -11.11 20.09
CA ILE A 163 -1.81 -11.55 18.76
C ILE A 163 -1.98 -13.06 18.77
N VAL A 164 -3.17 -13.55 18.43
CA VAL A 164 -3.47 -14.98 18.49
C VAL A 164 -4.08 -15.48 17.18
N ASP A 165 -3.42 -16.46 16.57
CA ASP A 165 -3.97 -17.29 15.48
C ASP A 165 -4.28 -18.70 16.02
N ALA A 166 -5.50 -18.87 16.54
CA ALA A 166 -5.97 -20.13 17.07
C ALA A 166 -7.50 -20.20 17.04
N CYS A 167 -8.06 -21.39 16.83
CA CYS A 167 -9.48 -21.62 17.00
C CYS A 167 -9.93 -21.26 18.43
N ARG A 168 -11.12 -20.67 18.59
CA ARG A 168 -11.68 -20.31 19.91
C ARG A 168 -10.78 -19.37 20.73
N ALA A 169 -9.95 -18.55 20.08
CA ALA A 169 -9.11 -17.55 20.74
C ALA A 169 -9.95 -16.59 21.61
N SER A 170 -11.18 -16.27 21.18
CA SER A 170 -12.17 -15.50 21.94
C SER A 170 -12.42 -16.07 23.35
N GLY A 171 -12.43 -17.39 23.55
CA GLY A 171 -12.66 -17.98 24.87
C GLY A 171 -11.46 -17.90 25.82
N VAL A 172 -10.25 -17.67 25.29
CA VAL A 172 -9.02 -17.51 26.08
C VAL A 172 -8.70 -16.03 26.28
N VAL A 173 -8.74 -15.24 25.21
CA VAL A 173 -8.44 -13.80 25.17
C VAL A 173 -9.67 -12.96 25.60
N GLY A 174 -10.89 -13.35 25.23
CA GLY A 174 -12.18 -12.67 25.48
C GLY A 174 -13.18 -13.47 26.36
N ARG A 175 -14.42 -13.01 26.59
CA ARG A 175 -15.33 -13.54 27.63
C ARG A 175 -16.44 -14.44 27.05
N ARG A 176 -16.71 -15.54 27.75
CA ARG A 176 -17.72 -16.62 27.54
C ARG A 176 -19.08 -16.23 26.92
N GLY A 177 -19.54 -17.01 25.93
CA GLY A 177 -20.65 -17.99 26.09
C GLY A 177 -21.91 -17.86 25.20
N GLN A 178 -22.30 -18.97 24.55
CA GLN A 178 -23.56 -19.23 23.84
C GLN A 178 -24.84 -18.80 24.59
N ALA A 179 -25.65 -17.96 23.95
CA ALA A 179 -27.12 -17.91 23.97
C ALA A 179 -27.58 -16.90 22.88
N ASP A 180 -28.89 -16.80 22.60
CA ASP A 180 -29.49 -16.18 21.40
C ASP A 180 -28.70 -15.08 20.65
N ALA A 181 -28.46 -15.36 19.37
CA ALA A 181 -27.47 -14.74 18.48
C ALA A 181 -27.63 -13.23 18.22
N ALA A 182 -28.72 -12.59 18.63
CA ALA A 182 -28.97 -11.17 18.36
C ALA A 182 -28.82 -10.25 19.58
N VAL A 183 -28.81 -10.80 20.81
CA VAL A 183 -28.73 -10.02 22.05
C VAL A 183 -27.40 -10.25 22.78
N LEU A 184 -26.69 -11.35 22.48
CA LEU A 184 -25.42 -11.69 23.13
C LEU A 184 -24.17 -11.18 22.43
N GLU A 185 -24.22 -10.88 21.14
CA GLU A 185 -23.06 -10.37 20.40
C GLU A 185 -22.65 -8.97 20.89
N GLU A 186 -23.64 -8.11 21.15
CA GLU A 186 -23.44 -6.76 21.73
C GLU A 186 -22.95 -6.83 23.19
N LEU A 187 -23.45 -7.80 23.97
CA LEU A 187 -23.06 -8.04 25.36
C LEU A 187 -21.68 -8.70 25.49
N GLN A 188 -21.30 -9.61 24.59
CA GLN A 188 -19.98 -10.26 24.58
C GLN A 188 -18.88 -9.23 24.31
N GLY A 189 -19.06 -8.35 23.31
CA GLY A 189 -18.11 -7.27 23.03
C GLY A 189 -17.94 -6.31 24.21
N MET A 190 -19.02 -5.98 24.94
CA MET A 190 -18.93 -5.18 26.17
C MET A 190 -18.18 -5.91 27.30
N LEU A 191 -18.43 -7.20 27.48
CA LEU A 191 -17.84 -8.02 28.54
C LEU A 191 -16.39 -8.43 28.28
N GLU A 192 -15.97 -8.48 27.02
CA GLU A 192 -14.58 -8.60 26.59
C GLU A 192 -13.81 -7.32 26.87
N ARG A 193 -14.41 -6.18 26.53
CA ARG A 193 -13.88 -4.86 26.87
C ARG A 193 -13.76 -4.69 28.38
N GLU A 194 -14.67 -5.19 29.22
CA GLU A 194 -14.53 -5.09 30.69
C GLU A 194 -13.24 -5.77 31.22
N GLN A 195 -12.85 -6.92 30.66
CA GLN A 195 -11.66 -7.62 31.15
C GLN A 195 -10.35 -7.01 30.65
N LEU A 196 -10.32 -6.51 29.42
CA LEU A 196 -9.22 -5.68 28.93
C LEU A 196 -9.24 -4.28 29.60
N ALA A 197 -10.40 -3.77 30.01
CA ALA A 197 -10.50 -2.52 30.77
C ALA A 197 -9.88 -2.65 32.17
N ALA A 198 -9.94 -3.84 32.78
CA ALA A 198 -9.18 -4.13 34.01
C ALA A 198 -7.65 -4.11 33.78
N ARG A 199 -7.18 -4.15 32.53
CA ARG A 199 -5.79 -4.11 32.11
C ARG A 199 -5.59 -3.03 31.03
N PRO A 200 -5.67 -1.73 31.38
CA PRO A 200 -5.67 -0.64 30.40
C PRO A 200 -4.41 -0.57 29.52
N HIS A 201 -3.35 -1.29 29.88
CA HIS A 201 -2.08 -1.40 29.16
C HIS A 201 -2.03 -2.59 28.17
N VAL A 202 -3.07 -3.43 28.12
CA VAL A 202 -3.11 -4.61 27.27
C VAL A 202 -3.99 -4.33 26.06
N GLY A 203 -3.44 -4.60 24.87
CA GLY A 203 -4.20 -4.66 23.63
C GLY A 203 -4.18 -6.06 23.05
N ALA A 204 -5.20 -6.43 22.29
CA ALA A 204 -5.34 -7.76 21.71
C ALA A 204 -5.86 -7.70 20.27
N LEU A 205 -5.37 -8.61 19.44
CA LEU A 205 -5.85 -8.86 18.08
C LEU A 205 -5.93 -10.37 17.86
N PHE A 206 -7.09 -10.89 17.50
CA PHE A 206 -7.25 -12.32 17.25
C PHE A 206 -8.35 -12.59 16.25
N ALA A 207 -8.28 -13.75 15.62
CA ALA A 207 -9.34 -14.24 14.75
C ALA A 207 -10.09 -15.42 15.40
N GLU A 208 -11.36 -15.54 15.08
CA GLU A 208 -12.23 -16.65 15.44
C GLU A 208 -12.83 -17.27 14.18
N SER A 209 -12.94 -18.60 14.14
CA SER A 209 -13.65 -19.34 13.11
C SER A 209 -14.88 -20.03 13.70
N ASP A 210 -16.03 -19.89 13.03
CA ASP A 210 -17.33 -20.41 13.49
C ASP A 210 -17.37 -21.94 13.66
N ASN A 211 -16.50 -22.67 12.94
CA ASN A 211 -16.48 -24.13 12.92
C ASN A 211 -15.28 -24.74 13.65
N GLY A 212 -14.41 -23.92 14.25
CA GLY A 212 -13.25 -24.40 15.01
C GLY A 212 -12.17 -25.11 14.20
N GLU A 213 -12.16 -24.96 12.87
CA GLU A 213 -11.05 -25.39 12.02
C GLU A 213 -10.04 -24.25 11.85
N THR A 214 -8.75 -24.58 12.01
CA THR A 214 -7.64 -23.63 11.81
C THR A 214 -7.45 -23.45 10.30
N HIS A 215 -7.57 -22.21 9.83
CA HIS A 215 -7.47 -21.88 8.40
C HIS A 215 -6.01 -21.77 7.96
N GLU A 216 -5.34 -22.92 7.91
CA GLU A 216 -4.04 -23.08 7.27
C GLU A 216 -4.22 -23.16 5.75
N TRP A 217 -3.42 -22.40 4.99
CA TRP A 217 -3.43 -22.47 3.54
C TRP A 217 -2.06 -22.84 2.98
N SER A 218 -2.00 -23.97 2.27
CA SER A 218 -0.78 -24.51 1.66
C SER A 218 -0.10 -23.55 0.68
N GLY A 219 -0.88 -22.66 0.04
CA GLY A 219 -0.35 -21.64 -0.89
C GLY A 219 0.51 -20.57 -0.23
N ILE A 220 0.33 -20.33 1.08
CA ILE A 220 1.14 -19.40 1.89
C ILE A 220 1.99 -20.11 2.96
N ARG A 221 1.73 -21.41 3.21
CA ARG A 221 2.39 -22.23 4.25
C ARG A 221 2.31 -21.56 5.64
N ALA A 222 1.11 -21.10 5.96
CA ALA A 222 0.82 -20.30 7.15
C ALA A 222 -0.69 -20.31 7.44
N GLY A 223 -1.05 -19.85 8.65
CA GLY A 223 -2.41 -19.41 8.95
C GLY A 223 -2.78 -18.16 8.15
N VAL A 224 -4.00 -18.10 7.61
CA VAL A 224 -4.46 -16.97 6.79
C VAL A 224 -4.45 -15.66 7.60
N PHE A 225 -4.92 -15.68 8.85
CA PHE A 225 -4.91 -14.50 9.72
C PHE A 225 -3.48 -14.03 10.00
N SER A 226 -2.62 -14.94 10.45
CA SER A 226 -1.21 -14.67 10.69
C SER A 226 -0.49 -14.03 9.50
N HIS A 227 -0.70 -14.55 8.29
CA HIS A 227 -0.09 -14.01 7.07
C HIS A 227 -0.55 -12.58 6.77
N VAL A 228 -1.84 -12.31 6.89
CA VAL A 228 -2.40 -10.96 6.68
C VAL A 228 -1.89 -10.01 7.76
N ALA A 229 -1.89 -10.43 9.03
CA ALA A 229 -1.38 -9.61 10.13
C ALA A 229 0.09 -9.24 9.95
N ARG A 230 0.95 -10.20 9.56
CA ARG A 230 2.36 -9.92 9.24
C ARG A 230 2.50 -8.98 8.04
N SER A 231 1.71 -9.17 6.98
CA SER A 231 1.72 -8.29 5.81
C SER A 231 1.40 -6.84 6.19
N GLY A 232 0.43 -6.66 7.10
CA GLY A 232 0.07 -5.36 7.65
C GLY A 232 1.19 -4.74 8.48
N LEU A 233 1.73 -5.49 9.45
CA LEU A 233 2.81 -5.04 10.34
C LEU A 233 4.12 -4.71 9.63
N MET A 234 4.40 -5.34 8.48
CA MET A 234 5.56 -4.99 7.66
C MET A 234 5.41 -3.67 6.90
N GLY A 235 4.26 -2.99 7.02
CA GLY A 235 3.98 -1.69 6.41
C GLY A 235 2.79 -1.69 5.45
N GLY A 236 2.17 -2.85 5.19
CA GLY A 236 0.95 -2.91 4.37
C GLY A 236 -0.24 -2.18 4.98
N ALA A 237 -0.28 -2.07 6.31
CA ALA A 237 -1.37 -1.43 7.05
C ALA A 237 -1.14 0.08 7.30
N ASP A 238 0.09 0.59 7.14
CA ASP A 238 0.48 1.98 7.41
C ASP A 238 -0.22 2.92 6.41
N VAL A 239 -1.40 3.43 6.80
CA VAL A 239 -2.30 4.18 5.90
C VAL A 239 -1.91 5.65 5.84
N ASN A 240 -1.30 6.17 6.91
CA ASN A 240 -0.84 7.56 7.00
C ASN A 240 0.65 7.74 6.62
N ALA A 241 1.37 6.64 6.36
CA ALA A 241 2.76 6.58 5.94
C ALA A 241 3.74 7.18 6.96
N ASP A 242 3.49 6.95 8.26
CA ASP A 242 4.35 7.43 9.35
C ASP A 242 5.39 6.42 9.85
N GLY A 243 5.39 5.20 9.28
CA GLY A 243 6.29 4.11 9.63
C GLY A 243 5.94 3.42 10.95
N MET A 244 4.80 3.73 11.54
CA MET A 244 4.20 3.03 12.67
C MET A 244 2.99 2.22 12.18
N VAL A 245 2.62 1.18 12.92
CA VAL A 245 1.36 0.47 12.68
C VAL A 245 0.57 0.42 13.98
N GLU A 246 -0.56 1.11 14.00
CA GLU A 246 -1.51 1.15 15.12
C GLU A 246 -2.57 0.03 15.04
N TYR A 247 -3.32 -0.19 16.13
CA TYR A 247 -4.42 -1.18 16.17
C TYR A 247 -5.50 -0.91 15.13
N SER A 248 -5.88 0.36 14.96
CA SER A 248 -6.91 0.78 14.01
C SER A 248 -6.51 0.47 12.57
N GLU A 249 -5.23 0.64 12.23
CA GLU A 249 -4.68 0.33 10.92
C GLU A 249 -4.63 -1.16 10.64
N LEU A 250 -4.06 -1.93 11.56
CA LEU A 250 -3.94 -3.38 11.38
C LEU A 250 -5.32 -4.04 11.30
N GLY A 251 -6.27 -3.61 12.13
CA GLY A 251 -7.65 -4.07 12.09
C GLY A 251 -8.34 -3.75 10.74
N ALA A 252 -8.17 -2.52 10.24
CA ALA A 252 -8.72 -2.11 8.94
C ALA A 252 -8.11 -2.91 7.79
N PHE A 253 -6.78 -3.08 7.81
CA PHE A 253 -6.05 -3.82 6.80
C PHE A 253 -6.47 -5.28 6.73
N ILE A 254 -6.56 -5.96 7.87
CA ILE A 254 -7.00 -7.35 7.94
C ILE A 254 -8.45 -7.48 7.45
N THR A 255 -9.32 -6.57 7.90
CA THR A 255 -10.73 -6.54 7.48
C THR A 255 -10.85 -6.38 5.97
N ALA A 256 -10.11 -5.45 5.36
CA ALA A 256 -10.08 -5.26 3.90
C ALA A 256 -9.58 -6.51 3.18
N ALA A 257 -8.47 -7.09 3.65
CA ALA A 257 -7.81 -8.23 3.02
C ALA A 257 -8.69 -9.49 3.01
N LEU A 258 -9.50 -9.71 4.05
CA LEU A 258 -10.39 -10.87 4.18
C LEU A 258 -11.79 -10.65 3.57
N LYS A 259 -12.21 -9.39 3.36
CA LYS A 259 -13.59 -9.03 2.98
C LYS A 259 -14.13 -9.74 1.74
N GLY A 260 -13.28 -10.00 0.74
CA GLY A 260 -13.69 -10.63 -0.52
C GLY A 260 -13.65 -12.15 -0.54
N VAL A 261 -13.38 -12.81 0.59
CA VAL A 261 -13.40 -14.28 0.68
C VAL A 261 -14.82 -14.73 0.99
N GLU A 262 -15.63 -15.00 -0.04
CA GLU A 262 -17.08 -15.26 0.09
C GLU A 262 -17.44 -16.70 0.53
N SER A 263 -16.59 -17.70 0.25
CA SER A 263 -16.93 -19.13 0.35
C SER A 263 -16.00 -19.95 1.25
N MET A 264 -15.59 -19.38 2.38
CA MET A 264 -14.98 -20.18 3.45
C MET A 264 -16.09 -20.89 4.26
N PRO A 265 -15.96 -22.20 4.56
CA PRO A 265 -16.93 -22.94 5.39
C PRO A 265 -17.17 -22.30 6.77
N SER A 266 -16.21 -21.51 7.26
CA SER A 266 -16.32 -20.64 8.42
C SER A 266 -15.72 -19.28 8.10
N ARG A 267 -16.48 -18.22 8.34
CA ARG A 267 -16.00 -16.85 8.17
C ARG A 267 -15.02 -16.56 9.30
N LEU A 268 -13.87 -15.97 8.97
CA LEU A 268 -12.95 -15.46 9.98
C LEU A 268 -13.51 -14.14 10.50
N THR A 269 -13.88 -14.11 11.78
CA THR A 269 -14.23 -12.88 12.49
C THR A 269 -12.99 -12.39 13.22
N VAL A 270 -12.63 -11.13 13.02
CA VAL A 270 -11.42 -10.53 13.57
C VAL A 270 -11.81 -9.52 14.63
N TYR A 271 -11.20 -9.64 15.80
CA TYR A 271 -11.42 -8.75 16.92
C TYR A 271 -10.18 -7.92 17.20
N THR A 272 -10.36 -6.61 17.34
CA THR A 272 -9.29 -5.64 17.55
C THR A 272 -9.58 -4.83 18.79
N PHE A 273 -8.69 -4.92 19.78
CA PHE A 273 -8.78 -4.18 21.04
C PHE A 273 -7.48 -3.43 21.30
N ALA A 274 -7.50 -2.11 21.16
CA ALA A 274 -6.35 -1.28 21.53
C ALA A 274 -6.24 -1.15 23.07
N PRO A 275 -5.03 -0.94 23.62
CA PRO A 275 -4.86 -0.61 25.03
C PRO A 275 -5.69 0.63 25.40
N VAL A 276 -6.61 0.52 26.35
CA VAL A 276 -7.52 1.61 26.71
C VAL A 276 -6.75 2.84 27.23
N GLY A 277 -5.64 2.63 27.94
CA GLY A 277 -4.78 3.69 28.46
C GLY A 277 -3.96 4.41 27.38
N ALA A 278 -3.77 3.80 26.22
CA ALA A 278 -3.04 4.37 25.09
C ALA A 278 -3.59 3.81 23.76
N PRO A 279 -4.78 4.25 23.31
CA PRO A 279 -5.48 3.65 22.17
C PRO A 279 -4.74 3.83 20.83
N ARG A 280 -3.81 4.78 20.78
CA ARG A 280 -2.91 5.03 19.64
C ARG A 280 -1.50 4.48 19.82
N ARG A 281 -1.28 3.58 20.80
CA ARG A 281 0.02 2.94 21.00
C ARG A 281 0.32 2.04 19.78
N PRO A 282 1.41 2.27 19.04
CA PRO A 282 1.73 1.47 17.87
C PRO A 282 2.26 0.09 18.29
N MET A 283 1.83 -0.98 17.59
CA MET A 283 2.32 -2.34 17.84
C MET A 283 3.77 -2.49 17.38
N VAL A 284 4.10 -1.88 16.25
CA VAL A 284 5.43 -1.82 15.65
C VAL A 284 5.71 -0.41 15.19
N GLY A 285 6.99 -0.05 15.09
CA GLY A 285 7.42 1.29 14.68
C GLY A 285 8.51 1.25 13.63
N PRO A 286 9.21 2.37 13.40
CA PRO A 286 10.21 2.48 12.35
C PRO A 286 11.21 1.34 12.42
N ALA A 287 11.26 0.54 11.36
CA ALA A 287 12.14 -0.60 11.31
C ALA A 287 13.61 -0.13 11.21
N PRO A 288 14.57 -0.87 11.79
CA PRO A 288 15.98 -0.64 11.56
C PRO A 288 16.36 -0.71 10.07
N GLN A 289 17.58 -0.28 9.75
CA GLN A 289 18.14 -0.44 8.40
C GLN A 289 18.08 -1.91 7.96
N GLY A 290 17.63 -2.14 6.72
CA GLY A 290 17.45 -3.48 6.18
C GLY A 290 16.68 -3.47 4.85
N PRO A 291 16.26 -4.64 4.36
CA PRO A 291 15.49 -4.77 3.13
C PRO A 291 14.19 -3.97 3.21
N LEU A 292 14.00 -3.04 2.28
CA LEU A 292 12.83 -2.18 2.16
C LEU A 292 12.37 -2.21 0.71
N LEU A 293 11.21 -2.80 0.45
CA LEU A 293 10.59 -2.74 -0.87
C LEU A 293 9.65 -1.54 -0.92
N VAL A 294 9.96 -0.58 -1.80
CA VAL A 294 9.08 0.56 -2.07
C VAL A 294 8.23 0.24 -3.29
N LEU A 295 6.92 0.12 -3.08
CA LEU A 295 5.93 0.03 -4.15
C LEU A 295 5.49 1.45 -4.49
N PRO A 296 5.94 2.02 -5.62
CA PRO A 296 5.71 3.41 -5.89
C PRO A 296 4.26 3.66 -6.33
N ALA A 297 3.77 4.87 -6.06
CA ALA A 297 2.44 5.33 -6.45
C ALA A 297 2.07 5.06 -7.93
N HIS A 298 3.05 5.17 -8.83
CA HIS A 298 2.88 5.04 -10.28
C HIS A 298 2.93 3.60 -10.81
N LEU A 299 3.13 2.60 -9.95
CA LEU A 299 3.05 1.21 -10.36
C LEU A 299 1.59 0.93 -10.80
N GLU A 300 1.38 0.19 -11.88
CA GLU A 300 0.02 -0.09 -12.38
C GLU A 300 -0.65 -1.23 -11.59
N ASP A 301 0.14 -2.23 -11.20
CA ASP A 301 -0.38 -3.39 -10.49
C ASP A 301 -0.72 -3.02 -9.05
N THR A 302 -1.97 -3.25 -8.66
CA THR A 302 -2.50 -2.89 -7.34
C THR A 302 -2.52 -4.05 -6.36
N ARG A 303 -2.59 -5.30 -6.85
CA ARG A 303 -2.56 -6.53 -6.05
C ARG A 303 -1.23 -7.24 -6.27
N LEU A 304 -0.40 -7.27 -5.23
CA LEU A 304 0.94 -7.83 -5.31
C LEU A 304 1.21 -8.83 -4.19
N SER A 305 2.00 -9.84 -4.54
CA SER A 305 2.53 -10.85 -3.62
C SER A 305 4.04 -10.79 -3.64
N ILE A 306 4.66 -10.85 -2.46
CA ILE A 306 6.11 -10.85 -2.31
C ILE A 306 6.52 -12.24 -1.84
N GLU A 307 7.35 -12.92 -2.62
CA GLU A 307 7.90 -14.24 -2.30
C GLU A 307 9.43 -14.17 -2.20
N ASP A 308 10.02 -15.12 -1.47
CA ASP A 308 11.48 -15.30 -1.44
C ASP A 308 11.98 -16.29 -2.50
N GLU A 309 13.28 -16.56 -2.52
CA GLU A 309 13.90 -17.51 -3.45
C GLU A 309 13.40 -18.95 -3.32
N ALA A 310 12.80 -19.33 -2.18
CA ALA A 310 12.25 -20.65 -1.94
C ALA A 310 10.74 -20.74 -2.28
N GLY A 311 10.17 -19.65 -2.82
CA GLY A 311 8.74 -19.53 -3.11
C GLY A 311 7.89 -19.39 -1.85
N LEU A 312 8.48 -18.98 -0.72
CA LEU A 312 7.72 -18.67 0.50
C LEU A 312 7.11 -17.28 0.37
N ARG A 313 5.79 -17.18 0.50
CA ARG A 313 5.03 -15.94 0.40
C ARG A 313 5.19 -15.14 1.69
N LEU A 314 5.98 -14.07 1.62
CA LEU A 314 6.33 -13.23 2.75
C LEU A 314 5.24 -12.24 3.07
N ALA A 315 4.73 -11.53 2.05
CA ALA A 315 3.77 -10.45 2.22
C ALA A 315 2.80 -10.37 1.04
N ASP A 316 1.62 -9.83 1.29
CA ASP A 316 0.65 -9.45 0.27
C ASP A 316 0.09 -8.07 0.54
N VAL A 317 -0.17 -7.34 -0.53
CA VAL A 317 -0.78 -6.02 -0.44
C VAL A 317 -1.79 -5.82 -1.56
N ARG A 318 -2.88 -5.11 -1.22
CA ARG A 318 -3.79 -4.51 -2.17
C ARG A 318 -3.85 -3.01 -1.90
N ARG A 319 -3.33 -2.23 -2.85
CA ARG A 319 -3.31 -0.76 -2.77
C ARG A 319 -4.28 -0.15 -3.78
N VAL A 320 -4.65 1.11 -3.58
CA VAL A 320 -5.32 1.88 -4.64
C VAL A 320 -4.29 2.43 -5.63
N ASP A 321 -4.75 2.74 -6.84
CA ASP A 321 -3.89 3.43 -7.82
C ASP A 321 -3.42 4.77 -7.25
N GLY A 322 -2.15 5.11 -7.47
CA GLY A 322 -1.53 6.30 -6.88
C GLY A 322 -1.08 6.16 -5.42
N GLN A 323 -1.40 5.09 -4.69
CA GLN A 323 -0.90 4.88 -3.32
C GLN A 323 0.50 4.25 -3.35
N SER A 324 1.45 4.83 -2.61
CA SER A 324 2.73 4.19 -2.32
C SER A 324 2.62 3.31 -1.09
N VAL A 325 3.33 2.18 -1.08
CA VAL A 325 3.44 1.29 0.08
C VAL A 325 4.90 0.95 0.31
N GLU A 326 5.33 1.00 1.56
CA GLU A 326 6.68 0.60 1.97
C GLU A 326 6.58 -0.72 2.75
N LEU A 327 7.36 -1.72 2.36
CA LEU A 327 7.36 -3.04 3.00
C LEU A 327 8.74 -3.36 3.56
N HIS A 328 8.81 -3.52 4.89
CA HIS A 328 10.00 -3.92 5.62
C HIS A 328 10.13 -5.45 5.64
N LEU A 329 10.83 -5.99 4.63
CA LEU A 329 10.89 -7.43 4.39
C LEU A 329 12.00 -8.11 5.20
N PRO A 330 11.78 -9.36 5.68
CA PRO A 330 12.84 -10.18 6.25
C PRO A 330 14.02 -10.35 5.30
N GLU A 331 15.21 -10.58 5.86
CA GLU A 331 16.45 -10.73 5.09
C GLU A 331 16.41 -11.93 4.15
N ARG A 332 16.53 -11.66 2.85
CA ARG A 332 16.62 -12.64 1.75
C ARG A 332 17.64 -12.20 0.71
N LYS A 333 18.08 -13.13 -0.12
CA LYS A 333 18.98 -12.81 -1.24
C LYS A 333 18.22 -12.17 -2.40
N VAL A 334 17.03 -12.70 -2.65
CA VAL A 334 16.19 -12.35 -3.79
C VAL A 334 14.74 -12.30 -3.34
N TYR A 335 14.01 -11.35 -3.90
CA TYR A 335 12.58 -11.20 -3.73
C TYR A 335 11.91 -11.31 -5.10
N TRP A 336 10.77 -11.99 -5.14
CA TRP A 336 9.89 -12.05 -6.29
C TRP A 336 8.65 -11.22 -6.00
N VAL A 337 8.49 -10.12 -6.73
CA VAL A 337 7.27 -9.31 -6.70
C VAL A 337 6.35 -9.81 -7.80
N ARG A 338 5.24 -10.43 -7.40
CA ARG A 338 4.32 -11.13 -8.30
C ARG A 338 2.98 -10.44 -8.36
N THR A 339 2.38 -10.51 -9.53
CA THR A 339 1.01 -10.13 -9.83
C THR A 339 0.35 -11.34 -10.50
N PRO A 340 -0.96 -11.28 -10.82
CA PRO A 340 -1.62 -12.40 -11.52
C PRO A 340 -1.00 -12.75 -12.88
N THR A 341 -0.42 -11.78 -13.60
CA THR A 341 0.05 -11.96 -14.99
C THR A 341 1.52 -11.62 -15.21
N ARG A 342 2.18 -11.00 -14.23
CA ARG A 342 3.57 -10.52 -14.31
C ARG A 342 4.35 -10.82 -13.05
N GLU A 343 5.66 -10.90 -13.15
CA GLU A 343 6.58 -11.01 -12.02
C GLU A 343 7.83 -10.15 -12.22
N ALA A 344 8.43 -9.69 -11.13
CA ALA A 344 9.71 -9.00 -11.12
C ALA A 344 10.63 -9.67 -10.11
N ARG A 345 11.83 -10.03 -10.55
CA ARG A 345 12.91 -10.48 -9.66
C ARG A 345 13.69 -9.27 -9.17
N VAL A 346 13.82 -9.13 -7.86
CA VAL A 346 14.52 -8.01 -7.21
C VAL A 346 15.61 -8.59 -6.32
N GLU A 347 16.87 -8.28 -6.62
CA GLU A 347 17.96 -8.62 -5.70
C GLU A 347 17.94 -7.69 -4.49
N ARG A 348 18.45 -8.16 -3.35
CA ARG A 348 18.52 -7.34 -2.14
C ARG A 348 19.19 -5.97 -2.36
N SER A 349 20.24 -5.93 -3.18
CA SER A 349 20.96 -4.70 -3.55
C SER A 349 20.11 -3.69 -4.32
N GLN A 350 19.01 -4.15 -4.93
CA GLN A 350 18.13 -3.38 -5.81
C GLN A 350 16.84 -2.92 -5.13
N LEU A 351 16.56 -3.34 -3.89
CA LEU A 351 15.30 -3.04 -3.19
C LEU A 351 15.02 -1.53 -3.01
N GLY A 352 16.08 -0.70 -2.98
CA GLY A 352 15.94 0.76 -2.94
C GLY A 352 15.69 1.42 -4.30
N GLU A 353 15.74 0.67 -5.41
CA GLU A 353 15.44 1.19 -6.74
C GLU A 353 13.93 1.37 -6.90
N ARG A 354 13.49 2.57 -7.32
CA ARG A 354 12.06 2.90 -7.47
C ARG A 354 11.40 2.28 -8.70
N SER A 355 12.11 1.45 -9.46
CA SER A 355 11.64 0.87 -10.71
C SER A 355 11.70 -0.65 -10.67
N LEU A 356 10.54 -1.30 -10.71
CA LEU A 356 10.41 -2.74 -10.85
C LEU A 356 10.32 -3.13 -12.33
N ARG A 357 11.17 -4.07 -12.76
CA ARG A 357 11.15 -4.59 -14.13
C ARG A 357 10.33 -5.87 -14.19
N PHE A 358 9.05 -5.72 -14.53
CA PHE A 358 8.13 -6.84 -14.68
C PHE A 358 8.34 -7.58 -16.01
N GLN A 359 8.25 -8.90 -15.93
CA GLN A 359 8.22 -9.82 -17.05
C GLN A 359 6.88 -10.57 -17.04
N PRO A 360 6.35 -10.98 -18.20
CA PRO A 360 5.17 -11.83 -18.25
C PRO A 360 5.41 -13.13 -17.47
N ARG A 361 4.38 -13.56 -16.73
CA ARG A 361 4.39 -14.80 -15.97
C ARG A 361 3.38 -15.76 -16.60
N GLU A 362 3.74 -17.03 -16.71
CA GLU A 362 2.77 -18.07 -17.04
C GLU A 362 1.69 -18.13 -15.96
N ALA A 363 0.43 -18.30 -16.37
CA ALA A 363 -0.67 -18.42 -15.44
C ALA A 363 -0.38 -19.57 -14.45
N PRO A 364 -0.55 -19.35 -13.13
CA PRO A 364 -0.31 -20.41 -12.16
C PRO A 364 -1.17 -21.64 -12.50
N LEU A 365 -0.62 -22.83 -12.24
CA LEU A 365 -1.35 -24.10 -12.38
C LEU A 365 -2.69 -24.00 -11.65
N VAL A 366 -3.75 -24.51 -12.28
CA VAL A 366 -5.12 -24.52 -11.74
C VAL A 366 -5.10 -25.08 -10.32
N VAL A 367 -5.42 -24.20 -9.37
CA VAL A 367 -5.60 -24.55 -7.96
C VAL A 367 -6.85 -25.43 -7.86
N ARG A 368 -6.77 -26.58 -7.18
CA ARG A 368 -7.84 -27.59 -7.16
C ARG A 368 -8.56 -27.56 -5.81
N GLY A 369 -9.67 -26.86 -5.76
CA GLY A 369 -10.60 -26.95 -4.65
C GLY A 369 -11.33 -25.62 -4.41
N PRO A 370 -12.61 -25.64 -4.01
CA PRO A 370 -13.42 -24.43 -3.89
C PRO A 370 -12.87 -23.46 -2.83
N ILE A 371 -12.30 -23.97 -1.73
CA ILE A 371 -11.73 -23.15 -0.65
C ILE A 371 -10.44 -22.46 -1.11
N GLU A 372 -9.57 -23.21 -1.79
CA GLU A 372 -8.29 -22.68 -2.27
C GLU A 372 -8.51 -21.63 -3.37
N GLU A 373 -9.50 -21.84 -4.24
CA GLU A 373 -9.91 -20.88 -5.26
C GLU A 373 -10.52 -19.62 -4.63
N ALA A 374 -11.36 -19.77 -3.60
CA ALA A 374 -11.93 -18.64 -2.85
C ALA A 374 -10.85 -17.79 -2.18
N LEU A 375 -9.84 -18.41 -1.56
CA LEU A 375 -8.71 -17.71 -0.97
C LEU A 375 -7.86 -17.02 -2.04
N LEU A 376 -7.56 -17.72 -3.15
CA LEU A 376 -6.80 -17.16 -4.26
C LEU A 376 -7.49 -15.96 -4.91
N GLN A 377 -8.81 -15.97 -5.06
CA GLN A 377 -9.56 -14.87 -5.67
C GLN A 377 -9.87 -13.76 -4.67
N GLY A 378 -10.27 -14.13 -3.45
CA GLY A 378 -10.83 -13.22 -2.45
C GLY A 378 -9.82 -12.50 -1.57
N LEU A 379 -8.70 -13.14 -1.19
CA LEU A 379 -7.71 -12.50 -0.32
C LEU A 379 -7.08 -11.29 -1.02
N PHE A 380 -7.04 -10.13 -0.36
CA PHE A 380 -6.49 -8.90 -0.94
C PHE A 380 -7.19 -8.48 -2.26
N SER A 381 -8.48 -8.78 -2.38
CA SER A 381 -9.32 -8.29 -3.49
C SER A 381 -9.74 -6.83 -3.29
N ILE A 382 -9.92 -6.40 -2.04
CA ILE A 382 -10.32 -5.05 -1.65
C ILE A 382 -9.09 -4.30 -1.10
N PRO A 383 -8.77 -3.09 -1.61
CA PRO A 383 -7.70 -2.28 -1.05
C PRO A 383 -8.09 -1.67 0.29
N MET A 384 -7.11 -1.48 1.16
CA MET A 384 -7.25 -0.59 2.31
C MET A 384 -6.74 0.80 1.92
N ASP A 385 -7.66 1.71 1.63
CA ASP A 385 -7.39 3.12 1.43
C ASP A 385 -7.91 3.95 2.61
N ARG A 386 -7.67 5.27 2.57
CA ARG A 386 -8.12 6.17 3.62
C ARG A 386 -9.65 6.17 3.81
N PRO A 387 -10.49 6.24 2.76
CA PRO A 387 -11.94 6.10 2.91
C PRO A 387 -12.37 4.79 3.59
N PHE A 388 -11.80 3.65 3.19
CA PHE A 388 -12.07 2.36 3.84
C PHE A 388 -11.68 2.39 5.31
N TYR A 389 -10.48 2.90 5.61
CA TYR A 389 -9.96 3.04 6.97
C TYR A 389 -10.88 3.91 7.84
N GLU A 390 -11.25 5.11 7.38
CA GLU A 390 -12.12 6.04 8.12
C GLU A 390 -13.50 5.41 8.40
N GLN A 391 -14.04 4.65 7.44
CA GLN A 391 -15.28 3.90 7.64
C GLN A 391 -15.14 2.81 8.69
N TYR A 392 -14.07 2.00 8.62
CA TYR A 392 -13.79 0.93 9.57
C TYR A 392 -13.62 1.46 11.01
N VAL A 393 -12.80 2.49 11.18
CA VAL A 393 -12.56 3.09 12.50
C VAL A 393 -13.84 3.64 13.10
N THR A 394 -14.69 4.25 12.28
CA THR A 394 -16.00 4.75 12.71
C THR A 394 -16.94 3.61 13.11
N SER A 395 -16.96 2.49 12.35
CA SER A 395 -17.84 1.36 12.67
C SER A 395 -17.41 0.59 13.92
N GLU A 396 -16.10 0.44 14.13
CA GLU A 396 -15.54 -0.28 15.28
C GLU A 396 -15.40 0.59 16.54
N GLY A 397 -15.59 1.91 16.43
CA GLY A 397 -15.41 2.85 17.53
C GLY A 397 -13.97 2.97 18.00
N LEU A 398 -13.00 2.78 17.09
CA LEU A 398 -11.57 2.91 17.37
C LEU A 398 -11.12 4.38 17.29
N VAL A 399 -9.92 4.67 17.81
CA VAL A 399 -9.31 6.00 17.66
C VAL A 399 -8.56 6.05 16.32
N PRO A 400 -8.84 7.05 15.45
CA PRO A 400 -8.16 7.17 14.17
C PRO A 400 -6.69 7.61 14.34
N VAL A 401 -5.85 7.20 13.40
CA VAL A 401 -4.48 7.68 13.24
C VAL A 401 -4.46 9.13 12.81
N ASP A 402 -3.33 9.80 13.03
CA ASP A 402 -3.14 11.18 12.62
C ASP A 402 -2.72 11.26 11.15
N PHE A 403 -3.53 11.95 10.35
CA PHE A 403 -3.24 12.27 8.96
C PHE A 403 -2.67 13.70 8.78
N SER A 404 -2.32 14.42 9.84
CA SER A 404 -1.81 15.80 9.75
C SER A 404 -0.51 15.92 8.95
N GLY A 405 0.34 14.88 9.00
CA GLY A 405 1.55 14.75 8.17
C GLY A 405 1.31 14.13 6.79
N TRP A 406 0.10 13.60 6.54
CA TRP A 406 -0.21 12.86 5.32
C TRP A 406 -0.32 13.79 4.12
N ARG A 407 0.50 13.53 3.11
CA ARG A 407 0.32 14.13 1.79
C ARG A 407 -0.55 13.21 0.97
N ALA A 408 -1.77 13.64 0.67
CA ALA A 408 -2.65 12.92 -0.24
C ALA A 408 -1.86 12.50 -1.48
N PRO A 409 -1.89 11.21 -1.87
CA PRO A 409 -1.29 10.80 -3.12
C PRO A 409 -1.94 11.64 -4.21
N ARG A 410 -1.14 12.44 -4.91
CA ARG A 410 -1.65 13.16 -6.07
C ARG A 410 -2.00 12.08 -7.09
N PRO A 411 -3.26 11.96 -7.56
CA PRO A 411 -3.58 11.02 -8.61
C PRO A 411 -2.67 11.34 -9.79
N MET A 412 -1.74 10.44 -10.09
CA MET A 412 -0.94 10.51 -11.31
C MET A 412 -1.84 10.04 -12.44
N HIS A 413 -2.73 10.91 -12.90
CA HIS A 413 -3.42 10.70 -14.15
C HIS A 413 -2.41 10.86 -15.28
N ARG A 414 -1.97 9.73 -15.84
CA ARG A 414 -1.35 9.69 -17.17
C ARG A 414 -2.33 10.32 -18.15
N GLU A 415 -1.87 11.19 -19.05
CA GLU A 415 -2.61 11.41 -20.28
C GLU A 415 -2.76 10.05 -20.97
N PRO A 416 -3.98 9.53 -21.18
CA PRO A 416 -4.13 8.35 -22.02
C PRO A 416 -3.59 8.72 -23.40
N GLY A 417 -2.55 8.02 -23.86
CA GLY A 417 -2.09 8.16 -25.24
C GLY A 417 -3.24 7.84 -26.19
N GLY A 418 -3.38 8.57 -27.29
CA GLY A 418 -4.56 8.45 -28.14
C GLY A 418 -4.57 9.37 -29.34
N TRP A 419 -5.63 9.22 -30.14
CA TRP A 419 -5.86 10.03 -31.33
C TRP A 419 -6.78 11.20 -31.01
N GLU A 420 -6.46 12.36 -31.58
CA GLU A 420 -7.24 13.57 -31.48
C GLU A 420 -7.63 14.07 -32.86
N TRP A 421 -8.88 14.54 -32.96
CA TRP A 421 -9.45 15.11 -34.16
C TRP A 421 -9.99 16.49 -33.84
N GLY A 422 -9.67 17.48 -34.66
CA GLY A 422 -10.04 18.85 -34.34
C GLY A 422 -10.25 19.74 -35.55
N VAL A 423 -10.69 20.96 -35.25
CA VAL A 423 -10.86 22.04 -36.20
C VAL A 423 -10.32 23.31 -35.57
N GLY A 424 -9.60 24.11 -36.36
CA GLY A 424 -9.02 25.35 -35.88
C GLY A 424 -9.26 26.51 -36.81
N VAL A 425 -9.20 27.70 -36.21
CA VAL A 425 -9.27 28.98 -36.89
C VAL A 425 -7.99 29.75 -36.58
N TYR A 426 -7.32 30.22 -37.63
CA TYR A 426 -5.98 30.81 -37.58
C TYR A 426 -5.96 32.11 -38.37
N ARG A 427 -5.02 33.00 -38.06
CA ARG A 427 -4.65 34.07 -39.00
C ARG A 427 -4.15 33.44 -40.29
N ALA A 428 -4.63 33.92 -41.43
CA ALA A 428 -4.13 33.45 -42.71
C ALA A 428 -2.64 33.78 -42.87
N PRO A 429 -1.81 32.84 -43.34
CA PRO A 429 -0.44 33.11 -43.73
C PRO A 429 -0.37 34.20 -44.80
N LEU A 430 0.75 34.90 -44.87
CA LEU A 430 1.05 35.90 -45.91
C LEU A 430 0.05 37.08 -45.95
N GLU A 431 -0.73 37.27 -44.88
CA GLU A 431 -1.74 38.33 -44.76
C GLU A 431 -2.83 38.34 -45.86
N GLN A 432 -3.01 37.21 -46.57
CA GLN A 432 -3.93 37.16 -47.72
C GLN A 432 -5.41 37.24 -47.34
N SER A 433 -5.77 36.86 -46.12
CA SER A 433 -7.12 37.03 -45.58
C SER A 433 -7.09 37.25 -44.06
N LEU A 434 -8.23 37.59 -43.49
CA LEU A 434 -8.34 37.76 -42.04
C LEU A 434 -8.20 36.43 -41.29
N LEU A 435 -8.71 35.32 -41.86
CA LEU A 435 -8.79 34.03 -41.18
C LEU A 435 -8.57 32.86 -42.16
N ALA A 436 -7.99 31.78 -41.67
CA ALA A 436 -7.94 30.46 -42.30
C ALA A 436 -8.56 29.43 -41.35
N THR A 437 -9.19 28.39 -41.87
CA THR A 437 -9.82 27.34 -41.08
C THR A 437 -9.55 25.96 -41.66
N GLY A 438 -9.54 24.93 -40.83
CA GLY A 438 -9.55 23.57 -41.31
C GLY A 438 -9.24 22.51 -40.26
N PRO A 439 -9.23 21.23 -40.68
CA PRO A 439 -9.13 20.09 -39.78
C PRO A 439 -7.68 19.85 -39.31
N SER A 440 -7.58 19.20 -38.16
CA SER A 440 -6.34 18.69 -37.58
C SER A 440 -6.50 17.28 -37.06
N VAL A 441 -5.45 16.49 -37.14
CA VAL A 441 -5.33 15.20 -36.46
C VAL A 441 -4.02 15.16 -35.67
N ALA A 442 -4.05 14.60 -34.47
CA ALA A 442 -2.85 14.40 -33.68
C ALA A 442 -2.86 13.02 -33.00
N TRP A 443 -1.67 12.48 -32.80
CA TRP A 443 -1.44 11.32 -31.96
C TRP A 443 -0.48 11.72 -30.85
N ARG A 444 -0.81 11.36 -29.59
CA ARG A 444 0.01 11.65 -28.41
C ARG A 444 0.29 10.40 -27.61
N SER A 445 1.45 10.38 -26.97
CA SER A 445 1.90 9.34 -26.05
C SER A 445 2.50 9.98 -24.80
N ALA A 446 2.09 9.50 -23.63
CA ALA A 446 2.60 9.99 -22.35
C ALA A 446 4.06 9.57 -22.12
N THR A 447 4.84 10.45 -21.50
CA THR A 447 6.16 10.11 -20.94
C THR A 447 6.04 9.82 -19.44
N LEU A 448 7.14 9.42 -18.80
CA LEU A 448 7.20 9.42 -17.34
C LEU A 448 6.95 10.85 -16.81
N GLY A 449 6.13 10.99 -15.76
CA GLY A 449 5.79 12.29 -15.17
C GLY A 449 4.64 13.02 -15.88
N SER A 450 4.72 14.34 -15.95
CA SER A 450 3.68 15.23 -16.54
C SER A 450 3.90 15.56 -18.01
N GLY A 451 4.79 14.84 -18.69
CA GLY A 451 5.15 15.09 -20.09
C GLY A 451 4.43 14.20 -21.09
N TYR A 452 4.40 14.64 -22.35
CA TYR A 452 3.97 13.84 -23.48
C TYR A 452 4.72 14.24 -24.76
N TYR A 453 4.74 13.34 -25.75
CA TYR A 453 5.23 13.61 -27.11
C TYR A 453 4.23 13.10 -28.14
N GLY A 454 4.35 13.53 -29.38
CA GLY A 454 3.43 13.11 -30.42
C GLY A 454 3.73 13.63 -31.83
N LEU A 455 2.77 13.40 -32.71
CA LEU A 455 2.75 13.88 -34.09
C LEU A 455 1.42 14.58 -34.35
N ARG A 456 1.48 15.72 -35.04
CA ARG A 456 0.31 16.49 -35.48
C ARG A 456 0.37 16.76 -36.96
N SER A 457 -0.78 16.60 -37.61
CA SER A 457 -1.02 17.07 -38.98
C SER A 457 -2.21 18.02 -39.00
N ALA A 458 -2.13 19.10 -39.77
CA ALA A 458 -3.22 20.07 -39.90
C ALA A 458 -3.29 20.64 -41.31
N TYR A 459 -4.51 20.85 -41.80
CA TYR A 459 -4.79 21.46 -43.07
C TYR A 459 -5.62 22.73 -42.86
N ALA A 460 -5.14 23.86 -43.35
CA ALA A 460 -5.83 25.14 -43.27
C ALA A 460 -6.11 25.69 -44.66
N LEU A 461 -7.30 26.25 -44.83
CA LEU A 461 -7.78 26.89 -46.05
C LEU A 461 -8.23 28.32 -45.72
N THR A 462 -7.86 29.30 -46.53
CA THR A 462 -8.48 30.63 -46.46
C THR A 462 -9.86 30.60 -47.15
N PRO A 463 -10.95 31.02 -46.48
CA PRO A 463 -12.18 31.34 -47.16
C PRO A 463 -11.91 32.53 -48.10
N PHE A 464 -12.51 32.50 -49.29
CA PHE A 464 -12.29 33.41 -50.42
C PHE A 464 -11.72 34.80 -50.03
N ALA A 465 -10.49 35.08 -50.47
CA ALA A 465 -9.87 36.40 -50.31
C ALA A 465 -10.45 37.41 -51.32
N ARG A 466 -10.08 38.69 -51.17
CA ARG A 466 -10.53 39.84 -52.00
C ARG A 466 -10.13 39.78 -53.50
N SER A 467 -9.70 38.63 -54.03
CA SER A 467 -9.03 38.51 -55.34
C SER A 467 -9.07 37.09 -55.96
N ASP A 468 -10.04 36.24 -55.62
CA ASP A 468 -10.16 34.84 -56.10
C ASP A 468 -8.95 33.92 -55.81
N VAL A 469 -8.02 34.36 -54.96
CA VAL A 469 -6.90 33.55 -54.49
C VAL A 469 -7.30 32.74 -53.25
N ARG A 470 -7.02 31.45 -53.25
CA ARG A 470 -7.14 30.54 -52.10
C ARG A 470 -5.77 30.05 -51.66
N LEU A 471 -5.52 30.14 -50.37
CA LEU A 471 -4.31 29.63 -49.75
C LEU A 471 -4.62 28.31 -49.04
N HIS A 472 -3.79 27.32 -49.32
CA HIS A 472 -3.80 25.99 -48.73
C HIS A 472 -2.53 25.84 -47.90
N ARG A 473 -2.65 25.37 -46.66
CA ARG A 473 -1.48 25.10 -45.81
C ARG A 473 -1.64 23.75 -45.15
N LEU A 474 -0.74 22.82 -45.46
CA LEU A 474 -0.63 21.53 -44.80
C LEU A 474 0.60 21.53 -43.91
N THR A 475 0.47 21.15 -42.65
CA THR A 475 1.60 21.02 -41.71
C THR A 475 1.71 19.62 -41.16
N VAL A 476 2.93 19.12 -41.01
CA VAL A 476 3.25 17.88 -40.27
C VAL A 476 4.35 18.20 -39.27
N GLN A 477 4.07 18.01 -37.98
CA GLN A 477 4.92 18.46 -36.88
C GLN A 477 5.07 17.38 -35.81
N ALA A 478 6.28 17.26 -35.26
CA ALA A 478 6.50 16.59 -33.99
C ALA A 478 6.16 17.56 -32.86
N LEU A 479 5.51 17.07 -31.81
CA LEU A 479 5.12 17.86 -30.65
C LEU A 479 5.66 17.26 -29.35
N GLY A 480 5.91 18.13 -28.39
CA GLY A 480 6.21 17.78 -27.00
C GLY A 480 5.51 18.78 -26.07
N GLY A 481 4.98 18.29 -24.96
CA GLY A 481 4.23 19.14 -24.05
C GLY A 481 4.25 18.67 -22.60
N LEU A 482 3.74 19.54 -21.75
CA LEU A 482 3.55 19.32 -20.32
C LEU A 482 2.09 19.56 -19.99
N VAL A 483 1.53 18.72 -19.11
CA VAL A 483 0.18 18.86 -18.56
C VAL A 483 0.26 19.21 -17.07
N GLN A 484 -0.65 20.07 -16.62
CA GLN A 484 -0.81 20.47 -15.24
C GLN A 484 -2.29 20.32 -14.86
N GLU A 485 -2.58 19.34 -14.01
CA GLU A 485 -3.95 19.11 -13.53
C GLU A 485 -4.40 20.22 -12.56
N MET A 486 -5.64 20.70 -12.73
CA MET A 486 -6.28 21.76 -11.93
C MET A 486 -7.68 21.33 -11.45
N GLY A 487 -7.87 20.04 -11.13
CA GLY A 487 -9.15 19.46 -10.70
C GLY A 487 -9.86 18.75 -11.86
N PRO A 488 -11.13 19.06 -12.17
CA PRO A 488 -11.83 18.46 -13.32
C PRO A 488 -11.34 18.99 -14.68
N VAL A 489 -10.42 19.96 -14.69
CA VAL A 489 -9.84 20.58 -15.88
C VAL A 489 -8.32 20.46 -15.79
N SER A 490 -7.66 20.11 -16.90
CA SER A 490 -6.20 20.05 -16.99
C SER A 490 -5.69 21.19 -17.85
N GLY A 491 -4.76 22.01 -17.35
CA GLY A 491 -4.02 22.96 -18.18
C GLY A 491 -2.87 22.27 -18.92
N PHE A 492 -2.47 22.76 -20.08
CA PHE A 492 -1.28 22.24 -20.78
C PHE A 492 -0.50 23.32 -21.51
N MET A 493 0.77 23.00 -21.78
CA MET A 493 1.67 23.76 -22.64
C MET A 493 2.33 22.81 -23.64
N GLU A 494 2.37 23.19 -24.91
CA GLU A 494 2.87 22.37 -26.01
C GLU A 494 3.78 23.20 -26.92
N ALA A 495 4.84 22.56 -27.41
CA ALA A 495 5.68 23.07 -28.48
C ALA A 495 5.69 22.05 -29.62
N ALA A 496 5.63 22.52 -30.86
CA ALA A 496 5.77 21.66 -32.02
C ALA A 496 6.65 22.29 -33.10
N ALA A 497 7.35 21.44 -33.86
CA ALA A 497 8.18 21.84 -34.98
C ALA A 497 8.11 20.80 -36.10
N GLY A 498 8.22 21.25 -37.34
CA GLY A 498 8.21 20.38 -38.50
C GLY A 498 8.14 21.15 -39.81
N TRP A 499 7.43 20.57 -40.77
CA TRP A 499 7.38 21.06 -42.14
C TRP A 499 5.96 21.45 -42.53
N ALA A 500 5.86 22.47 -43.36
CA ALA A 500 4.65 22.95 -43.97
C ALA A 500 4.79 22.98 -45.49
N LEU A 501 3.68 22.73 -46.16
CA LEU A 501 3.50 22.96 -47.59
C LEU A 501 2.45 24.06 -47.74
N VAL A 502 2.80 25.11 -48.47
CA VAL A 502 1.91 26.25 -48.74
C VAL A 502 1.60 26.26 -50.23
N GLY A 503 0.32 26.20 -50.57
CA GLY A 503 -0.18 26.26 -51.94
C GLY A 503 -1.08 27.47 -52.14
N LEU A 504 -0.98 28.11 -53.30
CA LEU A 504 -1.84 29.18 -53.77
C LEU A 504 -2.60 28.67 -54.99
N THR A 505 -3.92 28.82 -54.98
CA THR A 505 -4.79 28.58 -56.13
C THR A 505 -5.38 29.92 -56.54
N TYR A 506 -5.22 30.31 -57.80
CA TYR A 506 -5.74 31.54 -58.38
C TYR A 506 -6.35 31.23 -59.77
N PRO A 507 -7.15 32.12 -60.38
CA PRO A 507 -7.90 31.80 -61.60
C PRO A 507 -7.05 31.25 -62.77
N GLU A 508 -5.79 31.66 -62.85
CA GLU A 508 -4.87 31.31 -63.95
C GLU A 508 -3.95 30.12 -63.62
N GLY A 509 -4.00 29.55 -62.40
CA GLY A 509 -3.15 28.41 -62.06
C GLY A 509 -2.99 28.12 -60.56
N THR A 510 -2.06 27.22 -60.26
CA THR A 510 -1.69 26.83 -58.89
C THR A 510 -0.17 26.94 -58.71
N GLN A 511 0.27 27.53 -57.60
CA GLN A 511 1.67 27.62 -57.22
C GLN A 511 1.85 27.01 -55.82
N GLY A 512 2.97 26.35 -55.54
CA GLY A 512 3.24 25.79 -54.23
C GLY A 512 4.70 25.93 -53.81
N ASP A 513 4.90 26.20 -52.52
CA ASP A 513 6.18 26.06 -51.84
C ASP A 513 6.15 24.75 -51.02
N PRO A 514 6.92 23.72 -51.42
CA PRO A 514 6.89 22.42 -50.78
C PRO A 514 7.66 22.35 -49.46
N LYS A 515 8.42 23.38 -49.06
CA LYS A 515 9.33 23.30 -47.91
C LYS A 515 9.39 24.58 -47.09
N VAL A 516 8.35 24.78 -46.27
CA VAL A 516 8.33 25.82 -45.25
C VAL A 516 8.62 25.18 -43.89
N PHE A 517 9.62 25.68 -43.16
CA PHE A 517 9.82 25.22 -41.78
C PHE A 517 8.78 25.88 -40.88
N ALA A 518 8.08 25.09 -40.07
CA ALA A 518 6.95 25.55 -39.27
C ALA A 518 7.10 25.13 -37.80
N GLY A 519 7.00 26.11 -36.91
CA GLY A 519 6.96 25.90 -35.45
C GLY A 519 5.68 26.47 -34.84
N HIS A 520 5.23 25.94 -33.70
CA HIS A 520 4.23 26.60 -32.88
C HIS A 520 4.40 26.33 -31.38
N LEU A 521 3.90 27.26 -30.58
CA LEU A 521 3.68 27.14 -29.14
C LEU A 521 2.19 27.22 -28.86
N ALA A 522 1.67 26.37 -27.98
CA ALA A 522 0.27 26.34 -27.59
C ALA A 522 0.10 26.25 -26.08
N LEU A 523 -0.95 26.91 -25.60
CA LEU A 523 -1.46 26.81 -24.23
C LEU A 523 -2.94 26.50 -24.29
N GLY A 524 -3.42 25.68 -23.37
CA GLY A 524 -4.81 25.26 -23.42
C GLY A 524 -5.30 24.54 -22.19
N PHE A 525 -6.56 24.11 -22.28
CA PHE A 525 -7.23 23.33 -21.25
C PHE A 525 -7.86 22.08 -21.85
N ARG A 526 -7.90 21.02 -21.05
CA ARG A 526 -8.53 19.73 -21.35
C ARG A 526 -9.71 19.54 -20.40
N LEU A 527 -10.85 19.16 -20.97
CA LEU A 527 -12.12 18.97 -20.30
C LEU A 527 -12.60 17.52 -20.56
N PRO A 528 -12.68 16.66 -19.53
CA PRO A 528 -13.26 15.33 -19.68
C PRO A 528 -14.76 15.42 -19.99
N THR A 529 -15.24 14.56 -20.89
CA THR A 529 -16.65 14.48 -21.30
C THR A 529 -17.09 13.01 -21.36
N ALA A 530 -18.39 12.76 -21.49
CA ALA A 530 -18.92 11.40 -21.58
C ALA A 530 -18.45 10.61 -22.82
N VAL A 531 -17.92 11.29 -23.85
CA VAL A 531 -17.55 10.70 -25.16
C VAL A 531 -16.06 10.79 -25.50
N GLY A 532 -15.24 11.20 -24.53
CA GLY A 532 -13.81 11.47 -24.70
C GLY A 532 -13.37 12.71 -23.91
N ALA A 533 -12.27 13.35 -24.29
CA ALA A 533 -11.83 14.62 -23.71
C ALA A 533 -11.79 15.72 -24.77
N LEU A 534 -12.35 16.89 -24.47
CA LEU A 534 -12.24 18.08 -25.31
C LEU A 534 -10.97 18.86 -24.93
N ARG A 535 -10.19 19.30 -25.91
CA ARG A 535 -9.08 20.24 -25.68
C ARG A 535 -9.33 21.52 -26.44
N LEU A 536 -9.22 22.63 -25.73
CA LEU A 536 -9.20 23.96 -26.31
C LEU A 536 -7.78 24.52 -26.20
N ARG A 537 -7.17 24.89 -27.32
CA ARG A 537 -5.86 25.54 -27.35
C ARG A 537 -5.89 26.88 -28.05
N GLY A 538 -5.19 27.85 -27.47
CA GLY A 538 -4.65 29.00 -28.19
C GLY A 538 -3.23 28.70 -28.62
N MET A 539 -2.86 29.09 -29.84
CA MET A 539 -1.51 28.85 -30.37
C MET A 539 -0.93 30.08 -31.08
N VAL A 540 0.39 30.18 -31.03
CA VAL A 540 1.20 31.13 -31.81
C VAL A 540 2.18 30.30 -32.62
N GLY A 541 2.15 30.46 -33.94
CA GLY A 541 2.98 29.76 -34.90
C GLY A 541 3.90 30.68 -35.68
N SER A 542 4.97 30.12 -36.22
CA SER A 542 5.92 30.83 -37.08
C SER A 542 6.33 29.95 -38.26
N ASP A 543 6.24 30.50 -39.46
CA ASP A 543 6.66 29.85 -40.70
C ASP A 543 7.86 30.59 -41.28
N TYR A 544 8.92 29.86 -41.64
CA TYR A 544 10.06 30.42 -42.37
C TYR A 544 9.84 30.24 -43.87
N ILE A 545 9.50 31.34 -44.54
CA ILE A 545 9.13 31.39 -45.96
C ILE A 545 10.17 32.16 -46.76
N THR A 546 10.32 31.82 -48.03
CA THR A 546 11.17 32.56 -48.97
C THR A 546 10.30 33.35 -49.93
N VAL A 547 10.44 34.68 -49.95
CA VAL A 547 9.73 35.57 -50.86
C VAL A 547 10.77 36.43 -51.55
N ASP A 548 10.79 36.45 -52.88
CA ASP A 548 11.76 37.21 -53.68
C ASP A 548 13.23 36.92 -53.31
N ASP A 549 13.59 35.65 -53.14
CA ASP A 549 14.90 35.15 -52.68
C ASP A 549 15.34 35.65 -51.29
N GLN A 550 14.44 36.24 -50.51
CA GLN A 550 14.67 36.65 -49.14
C GLN A 550 13.86 35.80 -48.16
N GLY A 551 14.55 35.20 -47.19
CA GLY A 551 13.92 34.46 -46.10
C GLY A 551 13.30 35.39 -45.07
N ARG A 552 12.03 35.18 -44.72
CA ARG A 552 11.34 35.92 -43.65
C ARG A 552 10.50 34.99 -42.79
N TRP A 553 10.34 35.37 -41.52
CA TRP A 553 9.43 34.70 -40.60
C TRP A 553 8.02 35.30 -40.71
N ASP A 554 7.04 34.45 -40.95
CA ASP A 554 5.61 34.81 -40.94
C ASP A 554 4.96 34.30 -39.66
N LEU A 555 4.37 35.21 -38.88
CA LEU A 555 3.76 34.90 -37.59
C LEU A 555 2.26 34.67 -37.73
N SER A 556 1.79 33.55 -37.19
CA SER A 556 0.38 33.18 -37.13
C SER A 556 -0.06 33.00 -35.68
N TYR A 557 -1.35 33.19 -35.43
CA TYR A 557 -1.98 32.85 -34.16
C TYR A 557 -3.37 32.31 -34.42
N GLY A 558 -3.88 31.48 -33.53
CA GLY A 558 -5.17 30.84 -33.71
C GLY A 558 -5.67 30.10 -32.50
N ILE A 559 -6.89 29.57 -32.62
CA ILE A 559 -7.54 28.75 -31.62
C ILE A 559 -7.97 27.45 -32.29
N GLU A 560 -7.82 26.34 -31.59
CA GLU A 560 -8.25 25.03 -32.07
C GLU A 560 -8.98 24.25 -30.97
N LEU A 561 -10.02 23.54 -31.38
CA LEU A 561 -10.79 22.64 -30.54
C LEU A 561 -10.58 21.21 -31.04
N THR A 562 -10.12 20.30 -30.17
CA THR A 562 -9.95 18.88 -30.48
C THR A 562 -10.80 17.99 -29.56
N LEU A 563 -11.19 16.84 -30.09
CA LEU A 563 -11.78 15.73 -29.34
C LEU A 563 -10.79 14.57 -29.33
N GLN A 564 -10.40 14.15 -28.12
CA GLN A 564 -9.58 12.98 -27.85
C GLN A 564 -10.48 11.78 -27.58
N ARG A 565 -10.23 10.67 -28.28
CA ARG A 565 -10.91 9.39 -28.06
C ARG A 565 -9.94 8.29 -27.71
#